data_AF-A0A7X0HTM8-F1
#
_entry.id   AF-A0A7X0HTM8-F1
#
_cell.length_a   1.000
_cell.length_b   1.000
_cell.length_c   1.000
_cell.angle_alpha   90.00
_cell.angle_beta   90.00
_cell.angle_gamma   90.00
#
_symmetry.space_group_name_H-M   'P 1'
#
loop_
_entity.id
_entity.type
_entity.pdbx_description
1 polymer ?
#
loop_
_entity_poly.entity_id
_entity_poly.type
_entity_poly.pdbx_seq_one_letter_code
_entity_poly.pdbx_strand_id
1 'polypeptide(L)'
;MNIQKDVKTQTMNTLELNKFMKDWVPPEASIAIADKSQYIDYISGIHDIKIRPGQPIPAGSVAERVIKEQDRVEFLVPETVFGIPYYGVGYPIENQIGFHGAVTIILPPSFSLEKAGPLSYLTGKQGEFWTPTPVAEIAYIESHQKKTWFYTDKGKYSTIQTLRVLEERLPGTFIRIHRSFIVNIAFIQHFSRDLSSNLNLKLKLPDTPELTVSQTYVASVREILGF
;
A
#
# COMPACT_ATOMS: atom_id res chain seq x y z
N MET A 1 4.61 -39.76 -35.54
CA MET A 1 3.83 -38.52 -35.71
C MET A 1 4.18 -37.62 -34.52
N ASN A 2 5.25 -36.83 -34.66
CA ASN A 2 5.75 -35.93 -33.62
C ASN A 2 5.04 -34.59 -33.77
N ILE A 3 4.31 -34.18 -32.73
CA ILE A 3 3.76 -32.83 -32.63
C ILE A 3 4.67 -32.07 -31.66
N GLN A 4 5.70 -31.42 -32.21
CA GLN A 4 6.38 -30.33 -31.51
C GLN A 4 5.38 -29.17 -31.41
N LYS A 5 4.95 -28.86 -30.18
CA LYS A 5 4.27 -27.60 -29.90
C LYS A 5 5.36 -26.53 -29.80
N ASP A 6 5.44 -25.69 -30.83
CA ASP A 6 6.17 -24.42 -30.82
C ASP A 6 5.61 -23.51 -29.72
N VAL A 7 6.28 -23.46 -28.57
CA VAL A 7 6.13 -22.36 -27.62
C VAL A 7 6.97 -21.21 -28.15
N LYS A 8 6.38 -20.39 -29.03
CA LYS A 8 6.98 -19.10 -29.40
C LYS A 8 6.97 -18.20 -28.16
N THR A 9 8.11 -18.03 -27.52
CA THR A 9 8.33 -16.99 -26.51
C THR A 9 8.18 -15.63 -27.20
N GLN A 10 7.04 -14.97 -27.03
CA GLN A 10 6.87 -13.59 -27.48
C GLN A 10 7.67 -12.68 -26.54
N THR A 11 8.74 -12.09 -27.05
CA THR A 11 9.46 -11.01 -26.36
C THR A 11 8.54 -9.82 -26.24
N MET A 12 8.22 -9.40 -25.02
CA MET A 12 7.45 -8.19 -24.76
C MET A 12 8.18 -6.99 -25.37
N ASN A 13 7.49 -6.21 -26.22
CA ASN A 13 8.11 -5.06 -26.84
C ASN A 13 8.22 -3.89 -25.85
N THR A 14 9.09 -2.91 -26.15
CA THR A 14 9.37 -1.77 -25.25
C THR A 14 8.11 -0.96 -24.89
N LEU A 15 7.11 -0.89 -25.78
CA LEU A 15 5.87 -0.16 -25.53
C LEU A 15 4.96 -0.90 -24.54
N GLU A 16 4.88 -2.22 -24.64
CA GLU A 16 4.12 -3.08 -23.72
C GLU A 16 4.78 -3.12 -22.34
N LEU A 17 6.11 -3.21 -22.28
CA LEU A 17 6.87 -3.12 -21.02
C LEU A 17 6.64 -1.77 -20.34
N ASN A 18 6.68 -0.66 -21.08
CA ASN A 18 6.42 0.67 -20.52
C ASN A 18 5.00 0.84 -19.98
N LYS A 19 4.01 0.23 -20.63
CA LYS A 19 2.63 0.22 -20.13
C LYS A 19 2.51 -0.62 -18.86
N PHE A 20 3.07 -1.83 -18.86
CA PHE A 20 3.08 -2.72 -17.70
C PHE A 20 3.76 -2.08 -16.48
N MET A 21 4.92 -1.44 -16.69
CA MET A 21 5.66 -0.77 -15.62
C MET A 21 4.87 0.39 -15.01
N LYS A 22 4.14 1.17 -15.81
CA LYS A 22 3.28 2.25 -15.30
C LYS A 22 2.11 1.77 -14.45
N ASP A 23 1.57 0.59 -14.75
CA ASP A 23 0.42 0.04 -14.02
C ASP A 23 0.84 -0.61 -12.69
N TRP A 24 2.09 -1.07 -12.58
CA TRP A 24 2.59 -1.82 -11.41
C TRP A 24 3.49 -1.00 -10.48
N VAL A 25 4.16 0.02 -11.00
CA VAL A 25 5.09 0.84 -10.23
C VAL A 25 4.34 2.06 -9.67
N PRO A 26 4.47 2.38 -8.37
CA PRO A 26 3.83 3.56 -7.79
C PRO A 26 4.19 4.82 -8.59
N PRO A 27 3.26 5.76 -8.80
CA PRO A 27 3.54 6.98 -9.56
C PRO A 27 4.66 7.82 -8.94
N GLU A 28 4.92 7.65 -7.64
CA GLU A 28 6.02 8.28 -6.93
C GLU A 28 7.40 7.76 -7.36
N ALA A 29 7.48 6.53 -7.86
CA ALA A 29 8.75 5.89 -8.11
C ALA A 29 9.30 6.22 -9.51
N SER A 30 10.59 6.51 -9.57
CA SER A 30 11.35 6.50 -10.82
C SER A 30 12.05 5.16 -11.01
N ILE A 31 12.44 4.84 -12.24
CA ILE A 31 13.08 3.57 -12.58
C ILE A 31 14.32 3.86 -13.40
N ALA A 32 15.46 3.31 -12.99
CA ALA A 32 16.70 3.40 -13.74
C ALA A 32 17.15 2.00 -14.17
N ILE A 33 17.62 1.87 -15.40
CA ILE A 33 18.23 0.66 -15.93
C ILE A 33 19.70 0.98 -16.19
N ALA A 34 20.61 0.14 -15.72
CA ALA A 34 22.04 0.30 -15.90
C ALA A 34 22.68 -0.97 -16.44
N ASP A 35 23.74 -0.83 -17.23
CA ASP A 35 24.69 -1.92 -17.51
C ASP A 35 25.75 -1.99 -16.40
N LYS A 36 26.92 -2.58 -16.67
CA LYS A 36 28.02 -2.70 -15.71
C LYS A 36 28.77 -1.38 -15.42
N SER A 37 28.51 -0.33 -16.19
CA SER A 37 29.31 0.91 -16.21
C SER A 37 28.47 2.19 -16.17
N GLN A 38 27.30 2.20 -16.82
CA GLN A 38 26.49 3.40 -17.01
C GLN A 38 24.99 3.09 -17.01
N TYR A 39 24.19 4.12 -16.78
CA TYR A 39 22.73 4.06 -16.97
C TYR A 39 22.38 3.98 -18.46
N ILE A 40 21.53 3.04 -18.83
CA ILE A 40 21.03 2.83 -20.20
C ILE A 40 19.72 3.56 -20.41
N ASP A 41 18.83 3.51 -19.42
CA ASP A 41 17.47 4.08 -19.54
C ASP A 41 16.98 4.61 -18.19
N TYR A 42 16.04 5.53 -18.25
CA TYR A 42 15.44 6.17 -17.09
C TYR A 42 13.99 6.57 -17.34
N ILE A 43 13.09 6.06 -16.49
CA ILE A 43 11.67 6.41 -16.48
C ILE A 43 11.43 7.27 -15.23
N SER A 44 11.08 8.53 -15.44
CA SER A 44 10.78 9.46 -14.35
C SER A 44 9.39 9.21 -13.77
N GLY A 45 9.32 9.04 -12.45
CA GLY A 45 8.12 9.22 -11.64
C GLY A 45 8.05 10.62 -11.02
N ILE A 46 7.27 10.78 -9.96
CA ILE A 46 7.18 12.05 -9.20
C ILE A 46 8.48 12.31 -8.43
N HIS A 47 9.09 11.28 -7.80
CA HIS A 47 10.39 11.40 -7.15
C HIS A 47 11.51 11.23 -8.17
N ASP A 48 11.83 12.32 -8.85
CA ASP A 48 12.77 12.33 -9.96
C ASP A 48 14.16 12.80 -9.53
N ILE A 49 15.12 11.87 -9.49
CA ILE A 49 16.54 12.15 -9.18
C ILE A 49 17.39 12.50 -10.41
N LYS A 50 16.75 12.70 -11.57
CA LYS A 50 17.34 13.27 -12.80
C LYS A 50 18.50 12.46 -13.40
N ILE A 51 18.48 11.13 -13.28
CA ILE A 51 19.44 10.26 -13.99
C ILE A 51 19.28 10.41 -15.50
N ARG A 52 20.40 10.40 -16.22
CA ARG A 52 20.42 10.45 -17.70
C ARG A 52 21.04 9.19 -18.29
N PRO A 53 20.49 8.67 -19.42
CA PRO A 53 21.19 7.66 -20.21
C PRO A 53 22.63 8.09 -20.55
N GLY A 54 23.57 7.16 -20.46
CA GLY A 54 25.01 7.38 -20.61
C GLY A 54 25.72 7.93 -19.37
N GLN A 55 25.01 8.27 -18.30
CA GLN A 55 25.63 8.72 -17.06
C GLN A 55 26.35 7.54 -16.38
N PRO A 56 27.62 7.71 -15.93
CA PRO A 56 28.33 6.67 -15.21
C PRO A 56 27.65 6.35 -13.88
N ILE A 57 27.79 5.12 -13.41
CA ILE A 57 27.19 4.66 -12.14
C ILE A 57 28.01 5.21 -10.97
N PRO A 58 27.45 6.08 -10.10
CA PRO A 58 28.17 6.62 -8.96
C PRO A 58 28.39 5.56 -7.88
N ALA A 59 29.52 5.67 -7.17
CA ALA A 59 29.78 4.87 -5.99
C ALA A 59 28.72 5.13 -4.89
N GLY A 60 28.29 4.06 -4.21
CA GLY A 60 27.24 4.13 -3.19
C GLY A 60 25.81 4.22 -3.75
N SER A 61 25.63 4.22 -5.07
CA SER A 61 24.30 4.06 -5.68
C SER A 61 23.79 2.62 -5.53
N VAL A 62 22.47 2.45 -5.66
CA VAL A 62 21.85 1.11 -5.66
C VAL A 62 22.35 0.25 -6.81
N ALA A 63 22.48 0.82 -8.01
CA ALA A 63 22.98 0.09 -9.18
C ALA A 63 24.40 -0.44 -8.98
N GLU A 64 25.31 0.35 -8.38
CA GLU A 64 26.67 -0.09 -8.05
C GLU A 64 26.65 -1.31 -7.12
N ARG A 65 25.82 -1.26 -6.07
CA ARG A 65 25.75 -2.34 -5.09
C ARG A 65 25.15 -3.61 -5.68
N VAL A 66 24.09 -3.51 -6.49
CA VAL A 66 23.54 -4.67 -7.24
C VAL A 66 24.60 -5.30 -8.13
N ILE A 67 25.36 -4.50 -8.88
CA ILE A 67 26.39 -5.02 -9.80
C ILE A 67 27.50 -5.74 -9.03
N LYS A 68 27.88 -5.21 -7.87
CA LYS A 68 28.92 -5.77 -7.02
C LYS A 68 28.49 -7.05 -6.32
N GLU A 69 27.28 -7.07 -5.77
CA GLU A 69 26.75 -8.17 -4.97
C GLU A 69 26.06 -9.25 -5.81
N GLN A 70 25.61 -8.89 -7.02
CA GLN A 70 24.82 -9.73 -7.93
C GLN A 70 23.55 -10.29 -7.27
N ASP A 71 23.00 -9.55 -6.31
CA ASP A 71 21.81 -9.91 -5.56
C ASP A 71 20.87 -8.69 -5.44
N ARG A 72 19.66 -8.92 -4.96
CA ARG A 72 18.71 -7.86 -4.60
C ARG A 72 19.28 -7.05 -3.44
N VAL A 73 19.29 -5.73 -3.61
CA VAL A 73 19.72 -4.80 -2.56
C VAL A 73 18.65 -3.76 -2.29
N GLU A 74 18.61 -3.27 -1.06
CA GLU A 74 17.63 -2.29 -0.63
C GLU A 74 18.20 -1.42 0.48
N PHE A 75 18.25 -0.11 0.28
CA PHE A 75 18.74 0.84 1.28
C PHE A 75 18.40 2.29 0.96
N LEU A 76 18.53 3.15 1.97
CA LEU A 76 18.48 4.60 1.81
C LEU A 76 19.80 5.12 1.24
N VAL A 77 19.74 5.73 0.06
CA VAL A 77 20.87 6.41 -0.56
C VAL A 77 20.90 7.87 -0.10
N PRO A 78 22.01 8.35 0.48
CA PRO A 78 22.13 9.71 0.96
C PRO A 78 22.20 10.72 -0.20
N GLU A 79 21.90 11.99 0.11
CA GLU A 79 21.92 13.09 -0.86
C GLU A 79 23.29 13.29 -1.53
N THR A 80 24.37 12.83 -0.90
CA THR A 80 25.74 12.96 -1.41
C THR A 80 25.99 12.20 -2.72
N VAL A 81 25.12 11.28 -3.12
CA VAL A 81 25.30 10.47 -4.34
C VAL A 81 24.74 11.15 -5.59
N PHE A 82 23.51 11.68 -5.51
CA PHE A 82 22.79 12.30 -6.65
C PHE A 82 22.31 13.74 -6.38
N GLY A 83 22.65 14.33 -5.23
CA GLY A 83 22.12 15.62 -4.77
C GLY A 83 20.69 15.54 -4.19
N ILE A 84 20.03 14.39 -4.29
CA ILE A 84 18.68 14.14 -3.76
C ILE A 84 18.70 12.75 -3.09
N PRO A 85 18.30 12.63 -1.81
CA PRO A 85 18.24 11.33 -1.16
C PRO A 85 17.07 10.51 -1.70
N TYR A 86 17.21 9.19 -1.72
CA TYR A 86 16.15 8.29 -2.18
C TYR A 86 16.25 6.93 -1.50
N TYR A 87 15.12 6.26 -1.33
CA TYR A 87 15.10 4.85 -0.96
C TYR A 87 15.14 4.01 -2.23
N GLY A 88 16.14 3.16 -2.36
CA GLY A 88 16.36 2.42 -3.60
C GLY A 88 16.21 0.92 -3.40
N VAL A 89 15.55 0.27 -4.36
CA VAL A 89 15.45 -1.19 -4.46
C VAL A 89 16.06 -1.61 -5.79
N GLY A 90 17.07 -2.46 -5.74
CA GLY A 90 17.82 -2.89 -6.92
C GLY A 90 17.67 -4.38 -7.17
N TYR A 91 17.54 -4.77 -8.43
CA TYR A 91 17.52 -6.15 -8.87
C TYR A 91 18.56 -6.39 -9.96
N PRO A 92 19.31 -7.50 -9.90
CA PRO A 92 20.20 -7.90 -10.99
C PRO A 92 19.38 -8.26 -12.24
N ILE A 93 19.88 -7.87 -13.42
CA ILE A 93 19.33 -8.29 -14.70
C ILE A 93 20.23 -9.37 -15.27
N GLU A 94 19.69 -10.56 -15.46
CA GLU A 94 20.36 -11.67 -16.14
C GLU A 94 19.73 -11.92 -17.52
N ASN A 95 20.57 -12.24 -18.50
CA ASN A 95 20.13 -12.78 -19.78
C ASN A 95 20.64 -14.21 -19.96
N GLN A 96 20.27 -14.85 -21.07
CA GLN A 96 20.68 -16.24 -21.39
C GLN A 96 22.21 -16.44 -21.51
N ILE A 97 22.98 -15.34 -21.56
CA ILE A 97 24.44 -15.29 -21.71
C ILE A 97 25.10 -14.78 -20.40
N GLY A 98 24.31 -14.49 -19.35
CA GLY A 98 24.78 -14.08 -18.02
C GLY A 98 24.30 -12.68 -17.58
N PHE A 99 24.90 -12.17 -16.50
CA PHE A 99 24.55 -10.88 -15.90
C PHE A 99 24.81 -9.69 -16.84
N HIS A 100 23.80 -8.83 -17.02
CA HIS A 100 23.81 -7.70 -17.94
C HIS A 100 23.63 -6.33 -17.28
N GLY A 101 23.35 -6.24 -15.98
CA GLY A 101 23.25 -4.96 -15.28
C GLY A 101 22.23 -4.95 -14.15
N ALA A 102 21.63 -3.79 -13.88
CA ALA A 102 20.71 -3.61 -12.77
C ALA A 102 19.44 -2.83 -13.19
N VAL A 103 18.28 -3.24 -12.66
CA VAL A 103 17.10 -2.37 -12.56
C VAL A 103 17.06 -1.79 -11.17
N THR A 104 16.89 -0.48 -11.05
CA THR A 104 16.73 0.24 -9.79
C THR A 104 15.36 0.92 -9.75
N ILE A 105 14.58 0.62 -8.72
CA ILE A 105 13.37 1.37 -8.34
C ILE A 105 13.81 2.46 -7.35
N ILE A 106 13.46 3.70 -7.65
CA ILE A 106 13.90 4.90 -6.95
C ILE A 106 12.67 5.53 -6.31
N LEU A 107 12.63 5.57 -4.98
CA LEU A 107 11.47 5.99 -4.21
C LEU A 107 11.82 7.19 -3.33
N PRO A 108 10.82 8.00 -2.90
CA PRO A 108 11.05 9.04 -1.91
C PRO A 108 11.82 8.50 -0.69
N PRO A 109 12.69 9.29 -0.03
CA PRO A 109 13.42 8.83 1.16
C PRO A 109 12.49 8.50 2.33
N SER A 110 11.28 9.06 2.34
CA SER A 110 10.20 8.75 3.28
C SER A 110 9.35 7.54 2.85
N PHE A 111 9.69 6.90 1.74
CA PHE A 111 9.01 5.70 1.27
C PHE A 111 9.50 4.53 2.11
N SER A 112 8.68 4.11 3.07
CA SER A 112 8.89 2.83 3.72
C SER A 112 8.30 1.76 2.79
N LEU A 113 9.11 0.78 2.40
CA LEU A 113 8.58 -0.46 1.79
C LEU A 113 7.60 -1.20 2.73
N GLU A 114 7.53 -0.76 4.00
CA GLU A 114 6.53 -1.14 5.02
C GLU A 114 5.35 -0.15 5.22
N LYS A 115 5.09 0.83 4.33
CA LYS A 115 3.84 1.62 4.41
C LYS A 115 2.75 0.81 3.70
N ALA A 116 1.88 0.09 4.39
CA ALA A 116 1.12 0.58 5.52
C ALA A 116 1.18 -0.35 6.74
N GLY A 117 2.14 -0.12 7.63
CA GLY A 117 1.87 -0.29 9.06
C GLY A 117 0.53 0.40 9.40
N PRO A 118 -0.22 -0.12 10.38
CA PRO A 118 -1.58 0.30 10.60
C PRO A 118 -1.67 1.80 10.89
N LEU A 119 -2.68 2.44 10.31
CA LEU A 119 -2.96 3.86 10.40
C LEU A 119 -2.98 4.28 11.87
N SER A 120 -2.12 5.25 12.24
CA SER A 120 -2.07 5.79 13.60
C SER A 120 -3.04 6.97 13.80
N TYR A 121 -3.32 7.73 12.73
CA TYR A 121 -4.27 8.84 12.73
C TYR A 121 -5.11 8.85 11.45
N LEU A 122 -6.38 9.21 11.56
CA LEU A 122 -7.27 9.48 10.44
C LEU A 122 -7.72 10.95 10.50
N THR A 123 -7.45 11.71 9.45
CA THR A 123 -7.92 13.10 9.37
C THR A 123 -9.40 13.14 9.01
N GLY A 124 -10.18 13.80 9.86
CA GLY A 124 -11.61 14.00 9.70
C GLY A 124 -11.97 15.43 9.36
N LYS A 125 -12.91 15.60 8.44
CA LYS A 125 -13.51 16.90 8.08
C LYS A 125 -14.86 17.07 8.78
N GLN A 126 -15.02 18.21 9.46
CA GLN A 126 -16.27 18.68 10.06
C GLN A 126 -16.47 20.16 9.74
N GLY A 127 -17.47 20.49 8.92
CA GLY A 127 -17.59 21.83 8.35
C GLY A 127 -16.34 22.21 7.55
N GLU A 128 -15.69 23.30 7.90
CA GLU A 128 -14.44 23.78 7.28
C GLU A 128 -13.17 23.38 8.05
N PHE A 129 -13.29 22.51 9.06
CA PHE A 129 -12.15 22.08 9.87
C PHE A 129 -11.69 20.68 9.49
N TRP A 130 -10.37 20.50 9.42
CA TRP A 130 -9.70 19.20 9.29
C TRP A 130 -8.98 18.88 10.60
N THR A 131 -9.40 17.82 11.26
CA THR A 131 -8.87 17.40 12.56
C THR A 131 -8.18 16.05 12.41
N PRO A 132 -6.86 15.95 12.67
CA PRO A 132 -6.19 14.66 12.82
C PRO A 132 -6.72 13.95 14.06
N THR A 133 -7.33 12.78 13.90
CA THR A 133 -7.89 11.99 15.00
C THR A 133 -7.07 10.72 15.20
N PRO A 134 -6.56 10.42 16.41
CA PRO A 134 -5.90 9.15 16.67
C PRO A 134 -6.83 7.97 16.35
N VAL A 135 -6.34 6.96 15.64
CA VAL A 135 -7.17 5.80 15.26
C VAL A 135 -7.68 5.05 16.49
N ALA A 136 -6.93 5.07 17.59
CA ALA A 136 -7.36 4.50 18.88
C ALA A 136 -8.62 5.17 19.48
N GLU A 137 -8.94 6.41 19.09
CA GLU A 137 -10.16 7.13 19.53
C GLU A 137 -11.39 6.81 18.64
N ILE A 138 -11.19 6.11 17.52
CA ILE A 138 -12.26 5.81 16.57
C ILE A 138 -12.98 4.54 16.99
N ALA A 139 -14.30 4.66 17.22
CA ALA A 139 -15.15 3.56 17.63
C ALA A 139 -15.64 2.73 16.43
N TYR A 140 -16.09 3.40 15.38
CA TYR A 140 -16.53 2.73 14.15
C TYR A 140 -16.48 3.69 12.96
N ILE A 141 -16.54 3.10 11.77
CA ILE A 141 -16.50 3.78 10.49
C ILE A 141 -17.67 3.27 9.65
N GLU A 142 -18.39 4.20 9.03
CA GLU A 142 -19.58 3.96 8.24
C GLU A 142 -19.44 4.53 6.84
N SER A 143 -19.92 3.83 5.82
CA SER A 143 -20.18 4.40 4.51
C SER A 143 -21.65 4.78 4.41
N HIS A 144 -21.95 6.08 4.39
CA HIS A 144 -23.31 6.61 4.32
C HIS A 144 -23.38 7.84 3.41
N GLN A 145 -24.40 7.90 2.54
CA GLN A 145 -24.63 8.99 1.57
C GLN A 145 -23.40 9.35 0.72
N LYS A 146 -22.74 8.34 0.13
CA LYS A 146 -21.52 8.48 -0.70
C LYS A 146 -20.32 9.10 0.02
N LYS A 147 -20.35 9.15 1.35
CA LYS A 147 -19.24 9.60 2.19
C LYS A 147 -18.85 8.51 3.17
N THR A 148 -17.59 8.50 3.56
CA THR A 148 -17.10 7.69 4.66
C THR A 148 -17.06 8.57 5.91
N TRP A 149 -17.75 8.12 6.95
CA TRP A 149 -17.82 8.75 8.25
C TRP A 149 -17.08 7.91 9.27
N PHE A 150 -16.36 8.53 10.18
CA PHE A 150 -15.84 7.86 11.37
C PHE A 150 -16.36 8.56 12.62
N TYR A 151 -16.57 7.77 13.66
CA TYR A 151 -17.24 8.18 14.87
C TYR A 151 -16.33 7.97 16.07
N THR A 152 -16.30 8.98 16.94
CA THR A 152 -15.55 9.05 18.19
C THR A 152 -16.50 9.46 19.31
N ASP A 153 -16.02 9.47 20.55
CA ASP A 153 -16.72 10.07 21.69
C ASP A 153 -16.92 11.60 21.54
N LYS A 154 -16.03 12.29 20.83
CA LYS A 154 -16.07 13.73 20.55
C LYS A 154 -17.03 14.10 19.42
N GLY A 155 -17.46 13.13 18.61
CA GLY A 155 -18.37 13.36 17.49
C GLY A 155 -18.02 12.57 16.23
N LYS A 156 -18.63 12.98 15.11
CA LYS A 156 -18.49 12.34 13.80
C LYS A 156 -17.77 13.22 12.79
N TYR A 157 -16.97 12.60 11.95
CA TYR A 157 -16.15 13.28 10.96
C TYR A 157 -16.22 12.55 9.62
N SER A 158 -16.10 13.29 8.52
CA SER A 158 -16.02 12.70 7.19
C SER A 158 -14.57 12.53 6.73
N THR A 159 -14.27 11.48 5.97
CA THR A 159 -12.95 11.28 5.36
C THR A 159 -13.07 11.02 3.87
N ILE A 160 -12.01 11.35 3.13
CA ILE A 160 -11.90 11.07 1.69
C ILE A 160 -11.59 9.58 1.42
N GLN A 161 -11.09 8.85 2.43
CA GLN A 161 -10.74 7.45 2.27
C GLN A 161 -11.99 6.58 2.15
N THR A 162 -11.95 5.58 1.28
CA THR A 162 -13.03 4.60 1.17
C THR A 162 -12.92 3.58 2.30
N LEU A 163 -14.05 2.96 2.63
CA LEU A 163 -14.06 1.84 3.57
C LEU A 163 -13.14 0.68 3.16
N ARG A 164 -12.89 0.46 1.87
CA ARG A 164 -11.96 -0.58 1.40
C ARG A 164 -10.52 -0.23 1.75
N VAL A 165 -10.10 1.00 1.45
CA VAL A 165 -8.75 1.48 1.77
C VAL A 165 -8.53 1.49 3.28
N LEU A 166 -9.55 1.86 4.06
CA LEU A 166 -9.45 1.86 5.52
C LEU A 166 -9.33 0.45 6.08
N GLU A 167 -10.05 -0.53 5.54
CA GLU A 167 -9.94 -1.93 5.98
C GLU A 167 -8.52 -2.50 5.77
N GLU A 168 -7.85 -2.13 4.67
CA GLU A 168 -6.47 -2.53 4.39
C GLU A 168 -5.43 -1.82 5.28
N ARG A 169 -5.78 -0.64 5.81
CA ARG A 169 -4.84 0.24 6.52
C ARG A 169 -5.07 0.33 8.02
N LEU A 170 -6.23 -0.06 8.54
CA LEU A 170 -6.51 0.04 9.97
C LEU A 170 -5.77 -1.06 10.75
N PRO A 171 -5.46 -0.82 12.05
CA PRO A 171 -4.95 -1.87 12.93
C PRO A 171 -5.91 -3.06 13.00
N GLY A 172 -5.37 -4.24 13.30
CA GLY A 172 -6.15 -5.47 13.50
C GLY A 172 -7.17 -5.40 14.66
N THR A 173 -7.21 -4.30 15.41
CA THR A 173 -8.30 -4.00 16.35
C THR A 173 -9.60 -3.59 15.65
N PHE A 174 -9.60 -3.39 14.33
CA PHE A 174 -10.77 -3.07 13.54
C PHE A 174 -11.25 -4.29 12.75
N ILE A 175 -12.55 -4.57 12.83
CA ILE A 175 -13.19 -5.68 12.15
C ILE A 175 -14.29 -5.20 11.21
N ARG A 176 -14.35 -5.79 10.02
CA ARG A 176 -15.46 -5.57 9.10
C ARG A 176 -16.66 -6.38 9.55
N ILE A 177 -17.79 -5.71 9.77
CA ILE A 177 -19.04 -6.38 10.20
C ILE A 177 -20.15 -6.30 9.14
N HIS A 178 -20.02 -5.38 8.18
CA HIS A 178 -21.03 -5.13 7.15
C HIS A 178 -20.37 -4.43 5.97
N ARG A 179 -20.98 -4.49 4.77
CA ARG A 179 -20.51 -3.75 3.58
C ARG A 179 -20.38 -2.24 3.82
N SER A 180 -21.06 -1.71 4.83
CA SER A 180 -21.05 -0.29 5.20
C SER A 180 -20.40 -0.01 6.55
N PHE A 181 -19.88 -0.99 7.29
CA PHE A 181 -19.38 -0.78 8.66
C PHE A 181 -18.07 -1.53 8.95
N ILE A 182 -17.11 -0.80 9.50
CA ILE A 182 -15.91 -1.32 10.20
C ILE A 182 -16.00 -0.86 11.66
N VAL A 183 -15.74 -1.74 12.62
CA VAL A 183 -15.86 -1.46 14.05
C VAL A 183 -14.55 -1.76 14.78
N ASN A 184 -14.18 -0.89 15.72
CA ASN A 184 -13.07 -1.12 16.62
C ASN A 184 -13.50 -2.02 17.80
N ILE A 185 -12.86 -3.16 17.95
CA ILE A 185 -13.14 -4.17 19.00
C ILE A 185 -13.09 -3.54 20.40
N ALA A 186 -12.16 -2.60 20.63
CA ALA A 186 -12.01 -1.95 21.93
C ALA A 186 -13.28 -1.22 22.40
N PHE A 187 -14.14 -0.80 21.46
CA PHE A 187 -15.39 -0.09 21.72
C PHE A 187 -16.62 -0.99 21.72
N ILE A 188 -16.49 -2.29 21.48
CA ILE A 188 -17.63 -3.22 21.56
C ILE A 188 -17.98 -3.46 23.03
N GLN A 189 -19.24 -3.27 23.38
CA GLN A 189 -19.79 -3.55 24.70
C GLN A 189 -20.21 -5.02 24.80
N HIS A 190 -21.06 -5.49 23.89
CA HIS A 190 -21.47 -6.89 23.80
C HIS A 190 -22.05 -7.21 22.41
N PHE A 191 -22.18 -8.50 22.13
CA PHE A 191 -22.98 -9.04 21.03
C PHE A 191 -24.31 -9.58 21.55
N SER A 192 -25.35 -9.54 20.72
CA SER A 192 -26.67 -10.10 21.02
C SER A 192 -27.26 -10.77 19.78
N ARG A 193 -28.29 -11.60 19.96
CA ARG A 193 -29.12 -12.09 18.85
C ARG A 193 -30.52 -11.51 18.98
N ASP A 194 -31.07 -11.03 17.88
CA ASP A 194 -32.48 -10.66 17.83
C ASP A 194 -33.39 -11.89 17.64
N LEU A 195 -34.70 -11.66 17.64
CA LEU A 195 -35.72 -12.70 17.42
C LEU A 195 -35.58 -13.39 16.05
N SER A 196 -34.99 -12.71 15.08
CA SER A 196 -34.70 -13.22 13.74
C SER A 196 -33.33 -13.91 13.66
N SER A 197 -32.67 -14.15 14.80
CA SER A 197 -31.34 -14.74 14.92
C SER A 197 -30.23 -13.96 14.21
N ASN A 198 -30.42 -12.67 13.91
CA ASN A 198 -29.32 -11.83 13.42
C ASN A 198 -28.34 -11.53 14.55
N LEU A 199 -27.05 -11.50 14.23
CA LEU A 199 -26.02 -11.11 15.17
C LEU A 199 -25.93 -9.58 15.20
N ASN A 200 -26.19 -8.98 16.34
CA ASN A 200 -26.09 -7.53 16.56
C ASN A 200 -24.95 -7.24 17.54
N LEU A 201 -24.39 -6.04 17.46
CA LEU A 201 -23.41 -5.54 18.42
C LEU A 201 -23.83 -4.18 18.98
N LYS A 202 -23.52 -3.98 20.26
CA LYS A 202 -23.67 -2.70 20.96
C LYS A 202 -22.29 -2.10 21.21
N LEU A 203 -22.14 -0.81 20.95
CA LEU A 203 -20.90 -0.07 21.24
C LEU A 203 -20.98 0.62 22.60
N LYS A 204 -19.81 0.87 23.21
CA LYS A 204 -19.65 1.62 24.46
C LYS A 204 -19.96 3.12 24.32
N LEU A 205 -20.16 3.61 23.09
CA LEU A 205 -20.47 5.02 22.84
C LEU A 205 -21.93 5.32 23.21
N PRO A 206 -22.21 6.41 23.95
CA PRO A 206 -23.57 6.89 24.18
C PRO A 206 -24.32 7.13 22.87
N ASP A 207 -25.63 6.92 22.90
CA ASP A 207 -26.55 7.22 21.77
C ASP A 207 -26.19 6.57 20.42
N THR A 208 -25.36 5.52 20.44
CA THR A 208 -25.08 4.73 19.24
C THR A 208 -26.15 3.64 19.05
N PRO A 209 -26.72 3.50 17.85
CA PRO A 209 -27.63 2.40 17.55
C PRO A 209 -26.88 1.06 17.63
N GLU A 210 -27.62 -0.02 17.86
CA GLU A 210 -27.08 -1.36 17.64
C GLU A 210 -26.76 -1.54 16.15
N LEU A 211 -25.61 -2.16 15.87
CA LEU A 211 -25.17 -2.44 14.52
C LEU A 211 -25.36 -3.92 14.22
N THR A 212 -26.07 -4.23 13.14
CA THR A 212 -26.25 -5.61 12.68
C THR A 212 -25.04 -6.07 11.89
N VAL A 213 -24.47 -7.21 12.28
CA VAL A 213 -23.45 -7.93 11.52
C VAL A 213 -24.13 -8.59 10.33
N SER A 214 -23.66 -8.31 9.12
CA SER A 214 -24.21 -8.94 7.92
C SER A 214 -23.90 -10.43 7.93
N GLN A 215 -24.82 -11.24 7.39
CA GLN A 215 -24.66 -12.69 7.30
C GLN A 215 -23.32 -13.11 6.66
N THR A 216 -22.85 -12.35 5.67
CA THR A 216 -21.55 -12.58 5.01
C THR A 216 -20.35 -12.43 5.95
N TYR A 217 -20.46 -11.58 6.98
CA TYR A 217 -19.37 -11.32 7.93
C TYR A 217 -19.52 -12.05 9.27
N VAL A 218 -20.62 -12.78 9.51
CA VAL A 218 -20.82 -13.50 10.79
C VAL A 218 -19.71 -14.51 11.05
N ALA A 219 -19.31 -15.29 10.03
CA ALA A 219 -18.27 -16.30 10.16
C ALA A 219 -16.91 -15.67 10.52
N SER A 220 -16.51 -14.61 9.81
CA SER A 220 -15.23 -13.92 10.06
C SER A 220 -15.21 -13.23 11.42
N VAL A 221 -16.31 -12.59 11.83
CA VAL A 221 -16.40 -11.95 13.16
C VAL A 221 -16.24 -12.97 14.28
N ARG A 222 -16.88 -14.14 14.14
CA ARG A 222 -16.79 -15.25 15.09
C ARG A 222 -15.38 -15.84 15.18
N GLU A 223 -14.73 -16.03 14.04
CA GLU A 223 -13.36 -16.50 13.98
C GLU A 223 -12.38 -15.54 14.66
N ILE A 224 -12.48 -14.24 14.38
CA ILE A 224 -11.60 -13.21 14.95
C ILE A 224 -11.79 -13.09 16.47
N LEU A 225 -13.02 -13.26 16.97
CA LEU A 225 -13.36 -13.05 18.37
C LEU A 225 -13.47 -14.34 19.20
N GLY A 226 -13.43 -15.51 18.57
CA GLY A 226 -13.40 -16.81 19.22
C GLY A 226 -14.72 -17.29 19.85
N PHE A 227 -15.87 -17.09 19.20
CA PHE A 227 -17.19 -17.56 19.70
C PHE A 227 -18.17 -18.05 18.62
#